data_AF-A0A0F6W2S5-F1
#
_entry.id   AF-A0A0F6W2S5-F1
#
_cell.length_a   1.000
_cell.length_b   1.000
_cell.length_c   1.000
_cell.angle_alpha   90.00
_cell.angle_beta   90.00
_cell.angle_gamma   90.00
#
_symmetry.space_group_name_H-M   'P 1'
#
loop_
_entity.id
_entity.type
_entity.pdbx_description
1 polymer ?
#
loop_
_entity_poly.entity_id
_entity_poly.type
_entity_poly.pdbx_seq_one_letter_code
_entity_poly.pdbx_strand_id
1 'polypeptide(L)'
;MLIHPQYEAFYGSIARVGKGSVQTLFYQFLGFPLLPQGTYWVEGSALTSWSDLRVTELRRDWRSIGVGYLRGWSTSLAVWLLGIGILFAFLPGQAMFAGDPMPFGRSVAVPIAIVLGVLALFAAIVIWIATRFPVSGDELARRAIYQRFLGTAIDPALLDNPWSPRDDLKRAMANVAEQLGIGRSTQTFDRWSEIALRPDLALPDFLRMALTTARLCEASPEEGRDAASYRMVQDAIWSRLVAIDPSARSARPS
;
A
#
# COMPACT_ATOMS: atom_id res chain seq x y z
N MET A 1 1.60 9.56 -21.04
CA MET A 1 3.03 9.81 -20.79
C MET A 1 3.64 8.48 -20.37
N LEU A 2 4.38 7.81 -21.26
CA LEU A 2 4.99 6.51 -20.97
C LEU A 2 6.22 6.73 -20.08
N ILE A 3 6.07 6.50 -18.77
CA ILE A 3 7.19 6.51 -17.84
C ILE A 3 7.91 5.17 -18.04
N HIS A 4 9.18 5.22 -18.49
CA HIS A 4 10.01 4.04 -18.68
C HIS A 4 10.48 3.52 -17.30
N PRO A 5 10.05 2.33 -16.85
CA PRO A 5 10.22 1.86 -15.46
C PRO A 5 11.65 1.40 -15.11
N GLN A 6 12.66 1.77 -15.90
CA GLN A 6 13.98 1.14 -15.85
C GLN A 6 14.91 1.73 -14.77
N TYR A 7 14.52 2.81 -14.10
CA TYR A 7 15.40 3.57 -13.19
C TYR A 7 14.76 3.98 -11.87
N GLU A 8 13.61 3.43 -11.55
CA GLU A 8 12.72 3.98 -10.53
C GLU A 8 12.52 2.96 -9.41
N ALA A 9 13.32 3.11 -8.35
CA ALA A 9 13.22 2.28 -7.17
C ALA A 9 11.96 2.67 -6.38
N PHE A 10 11.11 1.69 -6.10
CA PHE A 10 9.99 1.86 -5.20
C PHE A 10 10.49 1.87 -3.75
N TYR A 11 10.14 2.92 -3.01
CA TYR A 11 10.46 3.07 -1.60
C TYR A 11 9.15 3.12 -0.80
N GLY A 12 9.03 2.27 0.22
CA GLY A 12 7.90 2.35 1.16
C GLY A 12 6.79 1.33 0.96
N SER A 13 7.16 0.05 0.79
CA SER A 13 6.22 -1.08 0.94
C SER A 13 5.54 -1.04 2.30
N ILE A 14 4.29 -0.59 2.32
CA ILE A 14 3.37 -0.68 3.45
C ILE A 14 2.17 -1.55 3.08
N ALA A 15 1.44 -2.02 4.10
CA ALA A 15 0.21 -2.80 3.94
C ALA A 15 0.35 -3.96 2.94
N ARG A 16 1.33 -4.86 3.18
CA ARG A 16 1.60 -6.01 2.32
C ARG A 16 0.46 -7.02 2.43
N VAL A 17 -0.11 -7.41 1.28
CA VAL A 17 -1.22 -8.35 1.18
C VAL A 17 -0.87 -9.38 0.12
N GLY A 18 -0.57 -10.61 0.52
CA GLY A 18 -0.07 -11.65 -0.37
C GLY A 18 1.22 -11.20 -1.09
N LYS A 19 1.19 -11.18 -2.43
CA LYS A 19 2.29 -10.69 -3.28
C LYS A 19 2.20 -9.19 -3.59
N GLY A 20 1.15 -8.51 -3.14
CA GLY A 20 0.92 -7.09 -3.37
C GLY A 20 1.39 -6.22 -2.20
N SER A 21 1.77 -4.99 -2.51
CA SER A 21 2.08 -3.96 -1.51
C SER A 21 1.85 -2.56 -2.06
N VAL A 22 1.48 -1.63 -1.17
CA VAL A 22 1.44 -0.20 -1.50
C VAL A 22 2.86 0.34 -1.42
N GLN A 23 3.35 0.94 -2.48
CA GLN A 23 4.70 1.50 -2.57
C GLN A 23 4.64 2.92 -3.12
N THR A 24 5.58 3.77 -2.70
CA THR A 24 5.71 5.13 -3.24
C THR A 24 6.93 5.21 -4.13
N LEU A 25 6.77 5.90 -5.23
CA LEU A 25 7.86 6.21 -6.15
C LEU A 25 8.40 7.61 -5.90
N PHE A 26 9.72 7.78 -5.99
CA PHE A 26 10.39 9.06 -5.75
C PHE A 26 11.32 9.42 -6.90
N TYR A 27 11.41 10.71 -7.21
CA TYR A 27 12.59 11.25 -7.89
C TYR A 27 13.78 11.11 -6.95
N GLN A 28 14.86 10.50 -7.43
CA GLN A 28 16.05 10.24 -6.65
C GLN A 28 17.25 11.04 -7.15
N PHE A 29 18.09 11.49 -6.23
CA PHE A 29 19.40 12.05 -6.52
C PHE A 29 20.43 11.36 -5.64
N LEU A 30 21.42 10.70 -6.26
CA LEU A 30 22.46 9.95 -5.55
C LEU A 30 21.90 8.92 -4.54
N GLY A 31 20.77 8.28 -4.90
CA GLY A 31 20.06 7.31 -4.06
C GLY A 31 19.09 7.92 -3.05
N PHE A 32 19.19 9.22 -2.76
CA PHE A 32 18.28 9.89 -1.83
C PHE A 32 16.94 10.21 -2.49
N PRO A 33 15.80 9.81 -1.90
CA PRO A 33 14.50 10.22 -2.39
C PRO A 33 14.29 11.71 -2.12
N LEU A 34 14.02 12.49 -3.17
CA LEU A 34 13.82 13.93 -3.12
C LEU A 34 12.33 14.29 -3.08
N LEU A 35 11.58 13.91 -4.12
CA LEU A 35 10.18 14.30 -4.30
C LEU A 35 9.32 13.08 -4.63
N PRO A 36 8.14 12.91 -4.00
CA PRO A 36 7.26 11.79 -4.31
C PRO A 36 6.61 12.03 -5.68
N GLN A 37 6.66 11.03 -6.56
CA GLN A 37 5.98 11.08 -7.84
C GLN A 37 4.51 10.66 -7.68
N GLY A 38 4.32 9.45 -7.16
CA GLY A 38 3.02 8.80 -7.01
C GLY A 38 3.08 7.61 -6.06
N THR A 39 1.89 7.14 -5.66
CA THR A 39 1.73 5.92 -4.86
C THR A 39 1.13 4.86 -5.77
N TYR A 40 1.63 3.64 -5.68
CA TYR A 40 1.24 2.53 -6.55
C TYR A 40 0.98 1.29 -5.73
N TRP A 41 0.03 0.48 -6.19
CA TRP A 41 -0.05 -0.91 -5.82
C TRP A 41 0.83 -1.72 -6.75
N VAL A 42 1.76 -2.45 -6.18
CA VAL A 42 2.70 -3.29 -6.94
C VAL A 42 2.47 -4.74 -6.55
N GLU A 43 2.04 -5.54 -7.52
CA GLU A 43 1.90 -6.99 -7.41
C GLU A 43 3.10 -7.69 -8.02
N GLY A 44 3.91 -8.33 -7.17
CA GLY A 44 5.11 -9.01 -7.58
C GLY A 44 5.91 -9.58 -6.40
N SER A 45 6.63 -10.67 -6.65
CA SER A 45 7.65 -11.16 -5.73
C SER A 45 8.92 -10.30 -5.83
N ALA A 46 9.78 -10.35 -4.80
CA ALA A 46 11.06 -9.62 -4.77
C ALA A 46 12.04 -10.00 -5.90
N LEU A 47 11.77 -11.09 -6.63
CA LEU A 47 12.61 -11.61 -7.72
C LEU A 47 11.92 -11.51 -9.10
N THR A 48 10.75 -10.87 -9.19
CA THR A 48 10.02 -10.77 -10.47
C THR A 48 10.63 -9.67 -11.31
N SER A 49 10.77 -9.91 -12.61
CA SER A 49 11.19 -8.89 -13.57
C SER A 49 10.19 -7.72 -13.56
N TRP A 50 10.70 -6.50 -13.76
CA TRP A 50 9.87 -5.29 -13.85
C TRP A 50 8.83 -5.35 -14.96
N SER A 51 9.11 -6.10 -16.04
CA SER A 51 8.17 -6.35 -17.14
C SER A 51 6.90 -7.09 -16.69
N ASP A 52 6.99 -7.83 -15.59
CA ASP A 52 5.95 -8.74 -15.13
C ASP A 52 5.21 -8.18 -13.91
N LEU A 53 5.60 -6.99 -13.42
CA LEU A 53 4.93 -6.32 -12.31
C LEU A 53 3.61 -5.74 -12.79
N ARG A 54 2.52 -6.12 -12.11
CA ARG A 54 1.26 -5.40 -12.24
C ARG A 54 1.32 -4.18 -11.33
N VAL A 55 1.24 -3.00 -11.94
CA VAL A 55 1.29 -1.71 -11.25
C VAL A 55 -0.05 -1.01 -11.45
N THR A 56 -0.72 -0.68 -10.35
CA THR A 56 -1.95 0.12 -10.37
C THR A 56 -1.68 1.43 -9.67
N GLU A 57 -1.98 2.54 -10.32
CA GLU A 57 -1.84 3.86 -9.72
C GLU A 57 -2.87 4.08 -8.62
N LEU A 58 -2.42 4.63 -7.50
CA LEU A 58 -3.23 4.93 -6.32
C LEU A 58 -3.23 6.42 -6.06
N ARG A 59 -4.27 6.87 -5.35
CA ARG A 59 -4.25 8.18 -4.72
C ARG A 59 -3.06 8.26 -3.76
N ARG A 60 -2.43 9.43 -3.71
CA ARG A 60 -1.25 9.67 -2.86
C ARG A 60 -1.55 9.30 -1.40
N ASP A 61 -0.81 8.34 -0.87
CA ASP A 61 -0.89 7.96 0.53
C ASP A 61 0.31 8.52 1.30
N TRP A 62 0.05 9.54 2.13
CA TRP A 62 1.07 10.19 2.96
C TRP A 62 1.76 9.22 3.93
N ARG A 63 1.09 8.13 4.34
CA ARG A 63 1.72 7.11 5.18
C ARG A 63 2.77 6.34 4.39
N SER A 64 2.46 5.93 3.17
CA SER A 64 3.41 5.28 2.27
C SER A 64 4.58 6.22 1.93
N ILE A 65 4.28 7.49 1.63
CA ILE A 65 5.30 8.51 1.34
C ILE A 65 6.25 8.69 2.53
N GLY A 66 5.73 8.87 3.74
CA GLY A 66 6.57 9.06 4.94
C GLY A 66 7.47 7.85 5.22
N VAL A 67 6.94 6.64 5.07
CA VAL A 67 7.72 5.40 5.22
C VAL A 67 8.76 5.24 4.11
N GLY A 68 8.39 5.61 2.87
CA GLY A 68 9.29 5.64 1.72
C GLY A 68 10.48 6.56 1.96
N TYR A 69 10.25 7.78 2.44
CA TYR A 69 11.31 8.69 2.84
C TYR A 69 12.17 8.09 3.96
N LEU A 70 11.57 7.59 5.04
CA LEU A 70 12.33 7.07 6.17
C LEU A 70 13.24 5.89 5.77
N ARG A 71 12.74 4.97 4.92
CA ARG A 71 13.52 3.86 4.40
C ARG A 71 14.57 4.32 3.40
N GLY A 72 14.21 5.15 2.44
CA GLY A 72 15.13 5.62 1.40
C GLY A 72 16.28 6.44 1.97
N TRP A 73 16.01 7.34 2.91
CA TRP A 73 17.06 8.12 3.59
C TRP A 73 17.94 7.27 4.51
N SER A 74 17.36 6.37 5.32
CA SER A 74 18.15 5.52 6.21
C SER A 74 19.06 4.55 5.44
N THR A 75 18.55 3.94 4.37
CA THR A 75 19.35 3.07 3.49
C THR A 75 20.43 3.88 2.76
N SER A 76 20.08 5.01 2.15
CA SER A 76 21.06 5.82 1.40
C SER A 76 22.17 6.35 2.31
N LEU A 77 21.82 6.88 3.49
CA LEU A 77 22.82 7.36 4.45
C LEU A 77 23.76 6.24 4.90
N ALA A 78 23.23 5.05 5.20
CA ALA A 78 24.04 3.91 5.60
C ALA A 78 25.02 3.49 4.49
N VAL A 79 24.56 3.41 3.24
CA VAL A 79 25.42 3.07 2.09
C VAL A 79 26.49 4.14 1.86
N TRP A 80 26.13 5.42 1.92
CA TRP A 80 27.10 6.52 1.74
C TRP A 80 28.15 6.55 2.85
N LEU A 81 27.77 6.44 4.13
CA LEU A 81 28.73 6.43 5.24
C LEU A 81 29.70 5.24 5.14
N LEU A 82 29.17 4.05 4.82
CA LEU A 82 29.98 2.85 4.64
C LEU A 82 30.90 2.96 3.42
N GLY A 83 30.38 3.44 2.29
CA GLY A 83 31.13 3.66 1.06
C GLY A 83 32.26 4.68 1.23
N ILE A 84 32.00 5.79 1.92
CA ILE A 84 33.01 6.81 2.24
C ILE A 84 34.10 6.23 3.16
N GLY A 85 33.71 5.48 4.20
CA GLY A 85 34.66 4.82 5.10
C GLY A 85 35.58 3.85 4.38
N ILE A 86 35.02 3.03 3.47
CA ILE A 86 35.78 2.11 2.62
C ILE A 86 36.69 2.89 1.65
N LEU A 87 36.16 3.91 0.97
CA LEU A 87 36.92 4.71 0.02
C LEU A 87 38.17 5.33 0.67
N PHE A 88 38.02 5.93 1.87
CA PHE A 88 39.16 6.46 2.63
C PHE A 88 40.10 5.38 3.19
N ALA A 89 39.62 4.16 3.42
CA ALA A 89 40.47 3.04 3.80
C ALA A 89 41.41 2.64 2.65
N PHE A 90 40.92 2.63 1.41
CA PHE A 90 41.64 2.06 0.27
C PHE A 90 42.35 3.08 -0.64
N LEU A 91 42.11 4.38 -0.51
CA LEU A 91 42.85 5.38 -1.29
C LEU A 91 44.34 5.44 -0.87
N PRO A 92 45.29 5.11 -1.76
CA PRO A 92 46.71 5.26 -1.48
C PRO A 92 47.12 6.72 -1.69
N GLY A 93 47.74 7.33 -0.67
CA GLY A 93 48.31 8.69 -0.75
C GLY A 93 47.28 9.79 -0.99
N GLN A 94 46.77 10.42 0.08
CA GLN A 94 45.99 11.66 -0.07
C GLN A 94 46.63 12.80 0.69
N ALA A 95 47.13 13.76 -0.08
CA ALA A 95 47.64 15.05 0.35
C ALA A 95 46.62 15.87 1.19
N MET A 96 45.33 15.49 1.21
CA MET A 96 44.29 16.12 2.05
C MET A 96 44.53 15.97 3.56
N PHE A 97 45.35 15.01 3.99
CA PHE A 97 45.73 14.83 5.40
C PHE A 97 47.20 15.24 5.66
N ALA A 98 47.89 15.78 4.66
CA ALA A 98 49.32 16.05 4.72
C ALA A 98 49.67 17.46 5.23
N GLY A 99 48.72 18.22 5.77
CA GLY A 99 48.99 19.60 6.22
C GLY A 99 47.97 20.22 7.17
N ASP A 100 46.76 19.67 7.29
CA ASP A 100 45.76 20.17 8.24
C ASP A 100 45.65 19.27 9.48
N PRO A 101 45.76 19.81 10.70
CA PRO A 101 45.44 19.09 11.92
C PRO A 101 43.93 18.95 12.03
N MET A 102 43.33 18.06 11.22
CA MET A 102 42.05 17.49 11.62
C MET A 102 42.25 16.87 13.01
N PRO A 103 41.34 17.07 13.97
CA PRO A 103 41.49 16.57 15.34
C PRO A 103 41.64 15.05 15.41
N PHE A 104 41.35 14.33 14.32
CA PHE A 104 41.47 12.89 14.19
C PHE A 104 42.17 12.55 12.87
N GLY A 105 43.37 11.97 12.93
CA GLY A 105 44.07 11.47 11.74
C GLY A 105 43.37 10.29 11.07
N ARG A 106 43.83 9.87 9.88
CA ARG A 106 43.25 8.74 9.10
C ARG A 106 43.04 7.47 9.93
N SER A 107 43.98 7.16 10.82
CA SER A 107 43.93 6.00 11.72
C SER A 107 42.74 6.01 12.69
N VAL A 108 42.14 7.18 12.93
CA VAL A 108 40.98 7.37 13.80
C VAL A 108 39.72 7.62 12.97
N ALA A 109 39.79 8.45 11.94
CA ALA A 109 38.64 8.81 11.10
C ALA A 109 38.06 7.61 10.32
N VAL A 110 38.91 6.73 9.77
CA VAL A 110 38.46 5.58 8.97
C VAL A 110 37.70 4.55 9.82
N PRO A 111 38.23 4.07 10.97
CA PRO A 111 37.47 3.18 11.85
C PRO A 111 36.16 3.79 12.33
N ILE A 112 36.14 5.09 12.67
CA ILE A 112 34.92 5.78 13.07
C ILE A 112 33.87 5.77 11.95
N ALA A 113 34.25 6.12 10.72
CA ALA A 113 33.34 6.11 9.58
C ALA A 113 32.75 4.72 9.31
N ILE A 114 33.57 3.66 9.41
CA ILE A 114 33.11 2.28 9.26
C ILE A 114 32.13 1.91 10.37
N VAL A 115 32.45 2.20 11.64
CA VAL A 115 31.56 1.92 12.78
C VAL A 115 30.24 2.66 12.63
N LEU A 116 30.27 3.95 12.28
CA LEU A 116 29.07 4.74 12.01
C LEU A 116 28.26 4.18 10.83
N GLY A 117 28.92 3.73 9.76
CA GLY A 117 28.26 3.07 8.62
C GLY A 117 27.56 1.77 9.02
N VAL A 118 28.20 0.92 9.82
CA VAL A 118 27.59 -0.32 10.33
C VAL A 118 26.42 -0.03 11.26
N LEU A 119 26.55 0.95 12.16
CA LEU A 119 25.45 1.37 13.04
C LEU A 119 24.27 1.95 12.24
N ALA A 120 24.56 2.76 11.22
CA ALA A 120 23.54 3.30 10.32
C ALA A 120 22.83 2.18 9.53
N LEU A 121 23.57 1.16 9.07
CA LEU A 121 22.98 0.00 8.40
C LEU A 121 22.06 -0.79 9.34
N PHE A 122 22.50 -1.02 10.58
CA PHE A 122 21.67 -1.67 11.60
C PHE A 122 20.40 -0.88 11.88
N ALA A 123 20.53 0.45 12.05
CA ALA A 123 19.38 1.34 12.22
C ALA A 123 18.42 1.28 11.01
N ALA A 124 18.95 1.25 9.78
CA ALA A 124 18.14 1.09 8.58
C ALA A 124 17.36 -0.23 8.56
N ILE A 125 17.99 -1.34 8.98
CA ILE A 125 17.32 -2.65 9.10
C ILE A 125 16.21 -2.59 10.16
N VAL A 126 16.47 -1.99 11.32
CA VAL A 126 15.47 -1.82 12.39
C VAL A 126 14.30 -0.98 11.90
N ILE A 127 14.56 0.14 11.22
CA ILE A 127 13.54 0.97 10.58
C ILE A 127 12.71 0.14 9.59
N TRP A 128 13.36 -0.66 8.74
CA TRP A 128 12.70 -1.53 7.78
C TRP A 128 11.75 -2.53 8.44
N ILE A 129 12.14 -3.11 9.57
CA ILE A 129 11.32 -4.05 10.34
C ILE A 129 10.18 -3.31 11.04
N ALA A 130 10.48 -2.22 11.76
CA ALA A 130 9.51 -1.46 12.55
C ALA A 130 8.43 -0.78 11.69
N THR A 131 8.76 -0.41 10.45
CA THR A 131 7.81 0.17 9.50
C THR A 131 7.02 -0.86 8.69
N ARG A 132 7.14 -2.15 9.00
CA ARG A 132 6.19 -3.15 8.49
C ARG A 132 4.89 -2.99 9.28
N PHE A 133 3.93 -2.29 8.70
CA PHE A 133 2.58 -2.21 9.26
C PHE A 133 1.85 -3.52 8.95
N PRO A 134 1.64 -4.43 9.92
CA PRO A 134 0.83 -5.60 9.69
C PRO A 134 -0.60 -5.16 9.41
N VAL A 135 -1.19 -5.73 8.37
CA VAL A 135 -2.62 -5.60 8.11
C VAL A 135 -3.35 -6.55 9.07
N SER A 136 -4.41 -6.10 9.73
CA SER A 136 -5.19 -6.96 10.63
C SER A 136 -5.80 -8.14 9.86
N GLY A 137 -6.07 -9.25 10.54
CA GLY A 137 -6.67 -10.43 9.91
C GLY A 137 -8.01 -10.12 9.24
N ASP A 138 -8.87 -9.34 9.91
CA ASP A 138 -10.15 -8.89 9.37
C ASP A 138 -9.99 -8.01 8.13
N GLU A 139 -9.01 -7.10 8.14
CA GLU A 139 -8.74 -6.24 6.98
C GLU A 139 -8.17 -7.04 5.80
N LEU A 140 -7.31 -8.03 6.05
CA LEU A 140 -6.85 -8.97 5.01
C LEU A 140 -8.02 -9.73 4.39
N ALA A 141 -8.98 -10.15 5.22
CA ALA A 141 -10.16 -10.88 4.80
C ALA A 141 -11.12 -10.01 3.97
N ARG A 142 -11.34 -8.76 4.40
CA ARG A 142 -12.08 -7.76 3.61
C ARG A 142 -11.42 -7.51 2.25
N ARG A 143 -10.09 -7.37 2.20
CA ARG A 143 -9.33 -7.20 0.95
C ARG A 143 -9.38 -8.41 0.03
N ALA A 144 -9.46 -9.62 0.57
CA ALA A 144 -9.69 -10.83 -0.23
C ALA A 144 -11.05 -10.78 -0.95
N ILE A 145 -12.08 -10.26 -0.26
CA ILE A 145 -13.40 -10.05 -0.87
C ILE A 145 -13.31 -8.97 -1.96
N TYR A 146 -12.61 -7.87 -1.69
CA TYR A 146 -12.42 -6.80 -2.67
C TYR A 146 -11.69 -7.29 -3.92
N GLN A 147 -10.66 -8.13 -3.76
CA GLN A 147 -9.93 -8.73 -4.88
C GLN A 147 -10.83 -9.51 -5.84
N ARG A 148 -11.86 -10.20 -5.33
CA ARG A 148 -12.81 -10.94 -6.17
C ARG A 148 -13.54 -10.04 -7.16
N PHE A 149 -13.79 -8.78 -6.81
CA PHE A 149 -14.56 -7.85 -7.64
C PHE A 149 -13.70 -6.83 -8.38
N LEU A 150 -12.59 -6.41 -7.77
CA LEU A 150 -11.70 -5.39 -8.32
C LEU A 150 -10.52 -6.00 -9.09
N GLY A 151 -10.31 -7.32 -8.97
CA GLY A 151 -9.16 -8.02 -9.54
C GLY A 151 -7.85 -7.82 -8.76
N THR A 152 -7.83 -6.95 -7.75
CA THR A 152 -6.65 -6.58 -6.96
C THR A 152 -6.98 -6.53 -5.46
N ALA A 153 -6.07 -6.99 -4.60
CA ALA A 153 -6.27 -7.01 -3.14
C ALA A 153 -6.03 -5.66 -2.43
N ILE A 154 -6.28 -4.56 -3.15
CA ILE A 154 -6.08 -3.18 -2.72
C ILE A 154 -7.28 -2.76 -1.86
N ASP A 155 -7.02 -1.90 -0.89
CA ASP A 155 -8.10 -1.14 -0.26
C ASP A 155 -8.75 -0.20 -1.29
N PRO A 156 -10.04 -0.35 -1.62
CA PRO A 156 -10.71 0.48 -2.63
C PRO A 156 -10.62 1.99 -2.35
N ALA A 157 -10.39 2.38 -1.10
CA ALA A 157 -10.19 3.78 -0.71
C ALA A 157 -8.89 4.43 -1.20
N LEU A 158 -7.97 3.62 -1.72
CA LEU A 158 -6.71 4.08 -2.30
C LEU A 158 -6.79 4.21 -3.83
N LEU A 159 -7.87 3.75 -4.48
CA LEU A 159 -8.03 3.88 -5.93
C LEU A 159 -8.20 5.35 -6.31
N ASP A 160 -7.54 5.77 -7.38
CA ASP A 160 -7.64 7.14 -7.89
C ASP A 160 -9.01 7.42 -8.55
N ASN A 161 -9.59 6.40 -9.20
CA ASN A 161 -10.93 6.44 -9.78
C ASN A 161 -11.82 5.29 -9.26
N PRO A 162 -12.51 5.48 -8.12
CA PRO A 162 -13.37 4.44 -7.54
C PRO A 162 -14.72 4.27 -8.26
N TRP A 163 -15.06 5.13 -9.23
CA TRP A 163 -16.41 5.24 -9.78
C TRP A 163 -16.78 4.12 -10.75
N SER A 164 -15.86 3.77 -11.66
CA SER A 164 -16.13 2.73 -12.68
C SER A 164 -16.49 1.38 -12.05
N PRO A 165 -15.69 0.82 -11.13
CA PRO A 165 -16.03 -0.47 -10.51
C PRO A 165 -17.28 -0.41 -9.65
N ARG A 166 -17.58 0.77 -9.07
CA ARG A 166 -18.75 0.98 -8.22
C ARG A 166 -20.04 0.82 -9.01
N ASP A 167 -20.14 1.48 -10.17
CA ASP A 167 -21.38 1.47 -10.96
C ASP A 167 -21.60 0.11 -11.64
N ASP A 168 -20.52 -0.61 -11.97
CA ASP A 168 -20.58 -2.01 -12.40
C ASP A 168 -21.10 -2.93 -11.27
N LEU A 169 -20.59 -2.75 -10.05
CA LEU A 169 -21.05 -3.50 -8.88
C LEU A 169 -22.51 -3.22 -8.53
N LYS A 170 -22.94 -1.96 -8.57
CA LYS A 170 -24.34 -1.60 -8.35
C LYS A 170 -25.26 -2.24 -9.39
N ARG A 171 -24.86 -2.28 -10.66
CA ARG A 171 -25.60 -2.99 -11.72
C ARG A 171 -25.65 -4.50 -11.46
N ALA A 172 -24.54 -5.12 -11.07
CA ALA A 172 -24.50 -6.55 -10.73
C ALA A 172 -25.42 -6.88 -9.54
N MET A 173 -25.41 -6.05 -8.50
CA MET A 173 -26.31 -6.18 -7.35
C MET A 173 -27.79 -6.03 -7.76
N ALA A 174 -28.11 -5.07 -8.63
CA ALA A 174 -29.47 -4.88 -9.13
C ALA A 174 -29.98 -6.13 -9.86
N ASN A 175 -29.13 -6.73 -10.71
CA ASN A 175 -29.47 -7.97 -11.42
C ASN A 175 -29.71 -9.15 -10.46
N VAL A 176 -28.87 -9.30 -9.42
CA VAL A 176 -29.05 -10.37 -8.41
C VAL A 176 -30.34 -10.16 -7.62
N ALA A 177 -30.66 -8.92 -7.25
CA ALA A 177 -31.89 -8.63 -6.54
C ALA A 177 -33.13 -8.89 -7.42
N GLU A 178 -33.08 -8.52 -8.71
CA GLU A 178 -34.17 -8.75 -9.67
C GLU A 178 -34.42 -10.25 -9.89
N GLN A 179 -33.36 -11.05 -10.06
CA GLN A 179 -33.47 -12.51 -10.17
C GLN A 179 -34.14 -13.16 -8.96
N LEU A 180 -34.05 -12.52 -7.80
CA LEU A 180 -34.64 -13.00 -6.55
C LEU A 180 -36.00 -12.36 -6.24
N GLY A 181 -36.53 -11.52 -7.15
CA GLY A 181 -37.80 -10.82 -6.97
C GLY A 181 -37.75 -9.70 -5.93
N ILE A 182 -36.55 -9.18 -5.62
CA ILE A 182 -36.31 -8.19 -4.57
C ILE A 182 -36.20 -6.80 -5.22
N GLY A 183 -37.35 -6.14 -5.38
CA GLY A 183 -37.45 -4.75 -5.86
C GLY A 183 -37.48 -4.58 -7.38
N ARG A 184 -37.73 -3.34 -7.85
CA ARG A 184 -37.66 -2.93 -9.26
C ARG A 184 -36.30 -2.28 -9.53
N SER A 185 -35.68 -2.59 -10.67
CA SER A 185 -34.25 -2.37 -11.00
C SER A 185 -33.67 -0.99 -10.64
N THR A 186 -34.41 0.10 -10.82
CA THR A 186 -33.93 1.46 -10.51
C THR A 186 -33.95 1.80 -9.03
N GLN A 187 -34.90 1.30 -8.24
CA GLN A 187 -34.94 1.54 -6.79
C GLN A 187 -33.87 0.73 -6.04
N THR A 188 -33.55 -0.45 -6.56
CA THR A 188 -32.51 -1.33 -6.01
C THR A 188 -31.12 -0.70 -6.12
N PHE A 189 -30.90 0.14 -7.15
CA PHE A 189 -29.64 0.82 -7.40
C PHE A 189 -29.26 1.81 -6.28
N ASP A 190 -30.26 2.49 -5.71
CA ASP A 190 -30.05 3.50 -4.66
C ASP A 190 -30.26 2.93 -3.24
N ARG A 191 -31.05 1.86 -3.09
CA ARG A 191 -31.38 1.24 -1.80
C ARG A 191 -30.63 -0.05 -1.50
N TRP A 192 -29.51 -0.31 -2.18
CA TRP A 192 -28.71 -1.52 -2.01
C TRP A 192 -28.29 -1.75 -0.55
N SER A 193 -28.01 -0.69 0.21
CA SER A 193 -27.61 -0.77 1.63
C SER A 193 -28.75 -1.23 2.52
N GLU A 194 -29.97 -0.73 2.31
CA GLU A 194 -31.18 -1.18 3.01
C GLU A 194 -31.43 -2.67 2.75
N ILE A 195 -31.30 -3.09 1.48
CA ILE A 195 -31.46 -4.49 1.06
C ILE A 195 -30.37 -5.37 1.70
N ALA A 196 -29.12 -4.92 1.73
CA ALA A 196 -28.01 -5.66 2.35
C ALA A 196 -28.18 -5.82 3.88
N LEU A 197 -28.93 -4.94 4.53
CA LEU A 197 -29.13 -4.95 5.98
C LEU A 197 -30.45 -5.62 6.42
N ARG A 198 -31.34 -5.97 5.48
CA ARG A 198 -32.61 -6.68 5.73
C ARG A 198 -32.42 -8.07 6.34
N PRO A 199 -32.84 -8.36 7.59
CA PRO A 199 -32.46 -9.59 8.31
C PRO A 199 -32.86 -10.91 7.64
N ASP A 200 -33.89 -10.89 6.78
CA ASP A 200 -34.40 -12.04 6.02
C ASP A 200 -33.51 -12.45 4.84
N LEU A 201 -32.60 -11.58 4.41
CA LEU A 201 -31.77 -11.77 3.21
C LEU A 201 -30.42 -12.46 3.51
N ALA A 202 -30.36 -13.78 3.37
CA ALA A 202 -29.14 -14.57 3.59
C ALA A 202 -28.37 -14.87 2.29
N LEU A 203 -27.84 -13.84 1.63
CA LEU A 203 -27.11 -13.97 0.36
C LEU A 203 -25.64 -13.52 0.50
N PRO A 204 -24.71 -14.45 0.76
CA PRO A 204 -23.30 -14.09 0.98
C PRO A 204 -22.69 -13.30 -0.18
N ASP A 205 -22.98 -13.66 -1.43
CA ASP A 205 -22.43 -12.97 -2.60
C ASP A 205 -22.99 -11.54 -2.75
N PHE A 206 -24.27 -11.33 -2.44
CA PHE A 206 -24.84 -9.98 -2.41
C PHE A 206 -24.18 -9.11 -1.34
N LEU A 207 -24.00 -9.67 -0.13
CA LEU A 207 -23.34 -8.96 0.98
C LEU A 207 -21.87 -8.62 0.66
N ARG A 208 -21.15 -9.51 -0.03
CA ARG A 208 -19.78 -9.27 -0.49
C ARG A 208 -19.69 -8.13 -1.51
N MET A 209 -20.62 -8.07 -2.47
CA MET A 209 -20.73 -6.94 -3.41
C MET A 209 -21.09 -5.64 -2.70
N ALA A 210 -22.05 -5.68 -1.79
CA ALA A 210 -22.49 -4.53 -1.00
C ALA A 210 -21.36 -4.00 -0.10
N LEU A 211 -20.57 -4.88 0.52
CA LEU A 211 -19.40 -4.52 1.31
C LEU A 211 -18.36 -3.76 0.46
N THR A 212 -18.09 -4.25 -0.75
CA THR A 212 -17.15 -3.62 -1.68
C THR A 212 -17.67 -2.26 -2.15
N THR A 213 -18.97 -2.20 -2.46
CA THR A 213 -19.65 -0.95 -2.87
C THR A 213 -19.63 0.09 -1.75
N ALA A 214 -19.90 -0.30 -0.50
CA ALA A 214 -19.83 0.57 0.67
C ALA A 214 -18.45 1.21 0.82
N ARG A 215 -17.39 0.42 0.62
CA ARG A 215 -16.01 0.92 0.71
C ARG A 215 -15.65 1.88 -0.43
N LEU A 216 -16.13 1.62 -1.64
CA LEU A 216 -15.98 2.53 -2.79
C LEU A 216 -16.74 3.85 -2.59
N CYS A 217 -17.92 3.80 -1.96
CA CYS A 217 -18.70 4.97 -1.58
C CYS A 217 -18.01 5.78 -0.46
N GLU A 218 -17.49 5.14 0.60
CA GLU A 218 -16.71 5.83 1.63
C GLU A 218 -15.46 6.52 1.05
N ALA A 219 -14.82 5.90 0.05
CA ALA A 219 -13.64 6.42 -0.62
C ALA A 219 -13.90 7.69 -1.46
N SER A 220 -15.15 7.87 -1.88
CA SER A 220 -15.55 8.87 -2.85
C SER A 220 -15.44 10.28 -2.27
N PRO A 221 -14.77 11.22 -2.96
CA PRO A 221 -14.71 12.62 -2.53
C PRO A 221 -16.05 13.35 -2.65
N GLU A 222 -16.95 12.95 -3.57
CA GLU A 222 -18.26 13.62 -3.72
C GLU A 222 -19.24 13.22 -2.60
N GLU A 223 -19.11 12.00 -2.10
CA GLU A 223 -19.91 11.46 -0.99
C GLU A 223 -19.29 11.78 0.38
N GLY A 224 -18.28 12.65 0.44
CA GLY A 224 -17.48 12.93 1.63
C GLY A 224 -18.26 13.40 2.87
N ARG A 225 -19.51 13.89 2.72
CA ARG A 225 -20.41 14.19 3.85
C ARG A 225 -21.01 12.93 4.50
N ASP A 226 -21.08 11.83 3.76
CA ASP A 226 -21.70 10.57 4.18
C ASP A 226 -20.69 9.44 4.40
N ALA A 227 -19.38 9.71 4.31
CA ALA A 227 -18.33 8.71 4.51
C ALA A 227 -18.45 7.98 5.86
N ALA A 228 -18.85 8.68 6.93
CA ALA A 228 -19.12 8.07 8.23
C ALA A 228 -20.30 7.08 8.17
N SER A 229 -21.36 7.45 7.45
CA SER A 229 -22.54 6.59 7.24
C SER A 229 -22.16 5.33 6.47
N TYR A 230 -21.35 5.46 5.41
CA TYR A 230 -20.89 4.30 4.63
C TYR A 230 -19.98 3.37 5.44
N ARG A 231 -19.14 3.91 6.33
CA ARG A 231 -18.35 3.09 7.25
C ARG A 231 -19.24 2.28 8.20
N MET A 232 -20.28 2.90 8.76
CA MET A 232 -21.25 2.18 9.60
C MET A 232 -21.97 1.07 8.83
N VAL A 233 -22.38 1.35 7.60
CA VAL A 233 -22.99 0.36 6.70
C VAL A 233 -22.01 -0.79 6.40
N GLN A 234 -20.76 -0.47 6.11
CA GLN A 234 -19.70 -1.45 5.86
C GLN A 234 -19.50 -2.38 7.07
N ASP A 235 -19.41 -1.84 8.28
CA ASP A 235 -19.22 -2.63 9.50
C ASP A 235 -20.45 -3.50 9.84
N ALA A 236 -21.66 -2.99 9.58
CA ALA A 236 -22.89 -3.76 9.74
C ALA A 236 -22.98 -4.91 8.73
N ILE A 237 -22.66 -4.65 7.46
CA ILE A 237 -22.59 -5.68 6.41
C ILE A 237 -21.51 -6.71 6.73
N TRP A 238 -20.33 -6.28 7.21
CA TRP A 238 -19.25 -7.19 7.61
C TRP A 238 -19.68 -8.12 8.74
N SER A 239 -20.25 -7.55 9.81
CA SER A 239 -20.74 -8.32 10.96
C SER A 239 -21.77 -9.35 10.55
N ARG A 240 -22.68 -8.97 9.64
CA ARG A 240 -23.69 -9.85 9.10
C ARG A 240 -23.12 -10.94 8.20
N LEU A 241 -22.21 -10.58 7.30
CA LEU A 241 -21.56 -11.53 6.40
C LEU A 241 -20.83 -12.61 7.20
N VAL A 242 -20.10 -12.22 8.26
CA VAL A 242 -19.42 -13.15 9.15
C VAL A 242 -20.40 -14.06 9.89
N ALA A 243 -21.56 -13.56 10.30
CA ALA A 243 -22.58 -14.36 10.98
C ALA A 243 -23.19 -15.44 10.07
N ILE A 244 -23.38 -15.12 8.78
CA ILE A 244 -23.96 -16.04 7.79
C ILE A 244 -22.89 -16.97 7.20
N ASP A 245 -21.68 -16.44 6.99
CA ASP A 245 -20.55 -17.13 6.41
C ASP A 245 -19.28 -16.86 7.24
N PRO A 246 -19.02 -17.67 8.28
CA PRO A 246 -17.82 -17.52 9.12
C PRO A 246 -16.50 -17.67 8.35
N SER A 247 -16.51 -18.34 7.19
CA SER A 247 -15.32 -18.50 6.34
C SER A 247 -14.85 -17.15 5.77
N ALA A 248 -15.72 -16.14 5.75
CA ALA A 248 -15.36 -14.78 5.34
C ALA A 248 -14.20 -14.21 6.18
N ARG A 249 -14.04 -14.57 7.46
CA ARG A 249 -12.91 -14.10 8.31
C ARG A 249 -11.57 -14.74 7.99
N SER A 250 -11.58 -15.95 7.43
CA SER A 250 -10.37 -16.67 7.07
C SER A 250 -9.99 -16.50 5.60
N ALA A 251 -10.79 -15.75 4.84
CA ALA A 251 -10.51 -15.42 3.44
C ALA A 251 -9.12 -14.79 3.32
N ARG A 252 -8.32 -15.30 2.36
CA ARG A 252 -7.01 -14.76 2.06
C ARG A 252 -6.96 -14.35 0.59
N PRO A 253 -6.37 -13.18 0.31
CA PRO A 253 -6.12 -12.77 -1.07
C PRO A 253 -5.10 -13.71 -1.72
N SER A 254 -5.33 -14.00 -2.99
CA SER A 254 -4.49 -14.88 -3.82
C SER A 254 -3.18 -14.20 -4.24
#